data_AF-A0A2P4YH08-F1
#
_entry.id   AF-A0A2P4YH08-F1
#
_cell.length_a   1.000
_cell.length_b   1.000
_cell.length_c   1.000
_cell.angle_alpha   90.00
_cell.angle_beta   90.00
_cell.angle_gamma   90.00
#
_symmetry.space_group_name_H-M   'P 1'
#
loop_
_entity.id
_entity.type
_entity.pdbx_description
1 polymer ?
#
loop_
_entity_poly.entity_id
_entity_poly.type
_entity_poly.pdbx_seq_one_letter_code
_entity_poly.pdbx_strand_id
1 'polypeptide(L)'
;MAKRGVNPAFIAVVSLLVVLRLEALTRTRTSAALSSENFRPWGTQVSGFKDNNAKYHRSPCPALNVLANHGYIPRDGKEVSPQTLQQALVKVYNLDISLAEFLVSTLPAQFSLADLGVHNFVEHDASLVHDDSWNGGDPSSVNITLATNLLSRSNKNQHLTKKALAAYRREREAFSAANTPDFEETFTAQRALTSYSEAAVMLLVMGDYSTTSISVDHARTFLVEERIPDDYKQPPTPVTLIQTLWLTLQLKVIAVLSQVFKFDP
;
A
#
# COMPACT_ATOMS: atom_id res chain seq x y z
N MET A 1 -4.50 61.37 -23.47
CA MET A 1 -5.27 60.49 -22.57
C MET A 1 -6.53 60.05 -23.28
N ALA A 2 -6.59 58.78 -23.72
CA ALA A 2 -7.77 58.20 -24.35
C ALA A 2 -7.92 56.75 -23.86
N LYS A 3 -9.11 56.45 -23.32
CA LYS A 3 -9.54 55.14 -22.80
C LYS A 3 -9.64 54.15 -23.97
N ARG A 4 -8.97 52.99 -23.89
CA ARG A 4 -9.24 51.82 -24.75
C ARG A 4 -10.23 50.92 -24.01
N GLY A 5 -11.48 50.92 -24.46
CA GLY A 5 -12.50 49.95 -24.04
C GLY A 5 -12.23 48.59 -24.69
N VAL A 6 -12.43 47.52 -23.92
CA VAL A 6 -12.31 46.14 -24.40
C VAL A 6 -13.52 45.81 -25.28
N ASN A 7 -13.27 45.29 -26.47
CA ASN A 7 -14.27 44.93 -27.47
C ASN A 7 -15.02 43.64 -27.04
N PRO A 8 -16.36 43.63 -26.98
CA PRO A 8 -17.15 42.46 -26.55
C PRO A 8 -17.06 41.24 -27.48
N ALA A 9 -16.44 41.36 -28.66
CA ALA A 9 -16.17 40.22 -29.55
C ALA A 9 -15.05 39.28 -29.06
N PHE A 10 -14.22 39.69 -28.08
CA PHE A 10 -13.12 38.85 -27.57
C PHE A 10 -13.58 37.83 -26.50
N ILE A 11 -14.74 38.03 -25.89
CA ILE A 11 -15.32 37.14 -24.86
C ILE A 11 -16.10 35.96 -25.49
N ALA A 12 -16.53 36.09 -26.75
CA ALA A 12 -17.30 35.06 -27.45
C ALA A 12 -16.44 33.94 -28.07
N VAL A 13 -15.13 34.15 -28.28
CA VAL A 13 -14.25 33.16 -28.93
C VAL A 13 -13.63 32.16 -27.94
N VAL A 14 -13.48 32.53 -26.66
CA VAL A 14 -12.95 31.62 -25.63
C VAL A 14 -14.01 30.61 -25.14
N SER A 15 -15.30 30.91 -25.35
CA SER A 15 -16.40 30.04 -24.92
C SER A 15 -16.74 28.92 -25.90
N LEU A 16 -16.25 28.96 -27.15
CA LEU A 16 -16.52 27.91 -28.16
C LEU A 16 -15.44 26.82 -28.24
N LEU A 17 -14.23 27.09 -27.74
CA LEU A 17 -13.16 26.08 -27.64
C LEU A 17 -13.32 25.14 -26.43
N VAL A 18 -14.15 25.51 -25.45
CA VAL A 18 -14.48 24.66 -24.30
C VAL A 18 -15.56 23.64 -24.64
N VAL A 19 -16.45 23.93 -25.61
CA VAL A 19 -17.54 23.02 -26.01
C VAL A 19 -17.09 21.97 -27.05
N LEU A 20 -16.08 22.26 -27.88
CA LEU A 20 -15.55 21.30 -28.87
C LEU A 20 -14.45 20.36 -28.35
N ARG A 21 -14.13 20.40 -27.05
CA ARG A 21 -13.28 19.40 -26.37
C ARG A 21 -14.10 18.42 -25.50
N LEU A 22 -15.43 18.45 -25.59
CA LEU A 22 -16.30 17.50 -24.89
C LEU A 22 -16.88 16.37 -25.76
N GLU A 23 -16.66 16.36 -27.08
CA GLU A 23 -17.25 15.35 -27.97
C GLU A 23 -16.26 14.36 -28.61
N ALA A 24 -14.98 14.39 -28.20
CA ALA A 24 -13.97 13.45 -28.69
C ALA A 24 -13.31 12.67 -27.55
N LEU A 25 -14.12 12.00 -26.71
CA LEU A 25 -13.70 10.87 -25.87
C LEU A 25 -14.93 10.13 -25.29
N THR A 26 -16.00 9.97 -26.07
CA THR A 26 -16.89 8.81 -25.93
C THR A 26 -16.19 7.58 -26.50
N ARG A 27 -14.97 7.30 -26.00
CA ARG A 27 -14.46 5.94 -26.00
C ARG A 27 -15.43 5.22 -25.06
N THR A 28 -16.23 4.31 -25.59
CA THR A 28 -16.93 3.32 -24.79
C THR A 28 -15.91 2.72 -23.83
N ARG A 29 -15.82 3.25 -22.61
CA ARG A 29 -15.43 2.47 -21.46
C ARG A 29 -16.51 1.42 -21.42
N THR A 30 -16.23 0.27 -22.01
CA THR A 30 -16.64 -0.97 -21.37
C THR A 30 -16.21 -0.79 -19.92
N SER A 31 -17.15 -0.40 -19.07
CA SER A 31 -17.08 -0.76 -17.67
C SER A 31 -16.98 -2.27 -17.74
N ALA A 32 -15.75 -2.79 -17.69
CA ALA A 32 -15.54 -4.16 -17.31
C ALA A 32 -16.37 -4.28 -16.04
N ALA A 33 -17.48 -5.00 -16.12
CA ALA A 33 -18.27 -5.29 -14.96
C ALA A 33 -17.27 -5.73 -13.89
N LEU A 34 -17.28 -5.07 -12.73
CA LEU A 34 -16.53 -5.51 -11.57
C LEU A 34 -17.04 -6.92 -11.30
N SER A 35 -16.37 -7.93 -11.87
CA SER A 35 -16.64 -9.31 -11.53
C SER A 35 -16.37 -9.38 -10.04
N SER A 36 -17.38 -9.77 -9.26
CA SER A 36 -17.25 -9.92 -7.81
C SER A 36 -16.23 -10.98 -7.41
N GLU A 37 -15.71 -11.73 -8.38
CA GLU A 37 -14.71 -12.76 -8.20
C GLU A 37 -13.31 -12.15 -8.05
N ASN A 38 -12.68 -12.49 -6.93
CA ASN A 38 -11.26 -12.22 -6.67
C ASN A 38 -10.40 -12.98 -7.68
N PHE A 39 -9.45 -12.30 -8.32
CA PHE A 39 -8.47 -12.94 -9.20
C PHE A 39 -7.05 -12.53 -8.79
N ARG A 40 -6.30 -13.48 -8.23
CA ARG A 40 -4.88 -13.33 -7.97
C ARG A 40 -4.05 -14.03 -9.07
N PRO A 41 -3.24 -13.28 -9.84
CA PRO A 41 -2.36 -13.89 -10.82
C PRO A 41 -1.20 -14.62 -10.13
N TRP A 42 -0.62 -15.62 -10.80
CA TRP A 42 0.44 -16.47 -10.24
C TRP A 42 1.46 -16.87 -11.30
N GLY A 43 2.62 -17.36 -10.83
CA GLY A 43 3.70 -17.82 -11.69
C GLY A 43 4.18 -16.73 -12.64
N THR A 44 4.44 -17.09 -13.90
CA THR A 44 5.01 -16.18 -14.91
C THR A 44 4.05 -15.12 -15.42
N GLN A 45 2.78 -15.15 -14.99
CA GLN A 45 1.79 -14.15 -15.39
C GLN A 45 1.90 -12.85 -14.60
N VAL A 46 2.61 -12.86 -13.47
CA VAL A 46 2.74 -11.72 -12.55
C VAL A 46 4.20 -11.36 -12.30
N SER A 47 4.49 -10.06 -12.21
CA SER A 47 5.78 -9.57 -11.73
C SER A 47 5.66 -8.19 -11.08
N GLY A 48 6.56 -7.92 -10.14
CA GLY A 48 6.76 -6.61 -9.53
C GLY A 48 8.01 -5.86 -10.00
N PHE A 49 8.78 -6.43 -10.93
CA PHE A 49 9.92 -5.72 -11.51
C PHE A 49 9.45 -4.60 -12.42
N LYS A 50 10.04 -3.42 -12.30
CA LYS A 50 9.79 -2.35 -13.27
C LYS A 50 10.19 -2.80 -14.69
N ASP A 51 9.43 -2.33 -15.70
CA ASP A 51 9.66 -2.62 -17.12
C ASP A 51 9.58 -4.12 -17.51
N ASN A 52 8.94 -4.95 -16.69
CA ASN A 52 8.67 -6.35 -17.00
C ASN A 52 7.61 -6.52 -18.12
N ASN A 53 7.52 -7.73 -18.69
CA ASN A 53 6.57 -8.07 -19.76
C ASN A 53 5.39 -8.96 -19.29
N ALA A 54 5.23 -9.17 -17.99
CA ALA A 54 4.19 -10.01 -17.42
C ALA A 54 2.79 -9.44 -17.74
N LYS A 55 1.79 -10.31 -17.75
CA LYS A 55 0.41 -9.90 -18.04
C LYS A 55 -0.16 -9.02 -16.92
N TYR A 56 0.21 -9.29 -15.67
CA TYR A 56 -0.24 -8.57 -14.49
C TYR A 56 0.96 -8.00 -13.74
N HIS A 57 0.88 -6.73 -13.36
CA HIS A 57 1.86 -6.06 -12.52
C HIS A 57 1.33 -6.00 -11.09
N ARG A 58 2.19 -6.33 -10.14
CA ARG A 58 1.93 -6.21 -8.71
C ARG A 58 3.05 -5.43 -8.05
N SER A 59 2.83 -4.99 -6.83
CA SER A 59 3.76 -4.18 -6.04
C SER A 59 4.26 -4.97 -4.82
N PRO A 60 5.25 -4.49 -4.06
CA PRO A 60 5.51 -5.01 -2.71
C PRO A 60 4.40 -4.67 -1.69
N CYS A 61 3.38 -3.90 -2.08
CA CYS A 61 2.30 -3.49 -1.18
C CYS A 61 1.09 -4.44 -1.28
N PRO A 62 0.79 -5.24 -0.24
CA PRO A 62 -0.34 -6.16 -0.26
C PRO A 62 -1.68 -5.42 -0.44
N ALA A 63 -1.83 -4.22 0.14
CA ALA A 63 -3.04 -3.40 -0.01
C ALA A 63 -3.35 -3.10 -1.48
N LEU A 64 -2.36 -2.67 -2.25
CA LEU A 64 -2.58 -2.31 -3.66
C LEU A 64 -2.85 -3.55 -4.51
N ASN A 65 -2.19 -4.66 -4.18
CA ASN A 65 -2.36 -5.93 -4.87
C ASN A 65 -3.78 -6.48 -4.63
N VAL A 66 -4.31 -6.37 -3.40
CA VAL A 66 -5.71 -6.67 -3.05
C VAL A 66 -6.66 -5.82 -3.90
N LEU A 67 -6.43 -4.51 -4.00
CA LEU A 67 -7.29 -3.63 -4.81
C LEU A 67 -7.31 -4.05 -6.28
N ALA A 68 -6.17 -4.44 -6.86
CA ALA A 68 -6.10 -4.93 -8.23
C ALA A 68 -6.75 -6.31 -8.40
N ASN A 69 -6.51 -7.23 -7.46
CA ASN A 69 -7.10 -8.58 -7.47
C ASN A 69 -8.63 -8.56 -7.38
N HIS A 70 -9.19 -7.55 -6.72
CA HIS A 70 -10.64 -7.31 -6.62
C HIS A 70 -11.19 -6.31 -7.65
N GLY A 71 -10.34 -5.71 -8.49
CA GLY A 71 -10.74 -4.81 -9.57
C GLY A 71 -11.12 -3.39 -9.15
N TYR A 72 -10.80 -2.97 -7.92
CA TYR A 72 -10.98 -1.58 -7.46
C TYR A 72 -10.03 -0.59 -8.15
N ILE A 73 -8.90 -1.09 -8.62
CA ILE A 73 -7.99 -0.44 -9.57
C ILE A 73 -7.81 -1.38 -10.79
N PRO A 74 -7.21 -0.95 -11.91
CA PRO A 74 -6.97 -1.83 -13.06
C PRO A 74 -6.41 -3.20 -12.65
N ARG A 75 -7.09 -4.29 -13.05
CA ARG A 75 -6.76 -5.65 -12.60
C ARG A 75 -5.36 -6.09 -13.01
N ASP A 76 -4.90 -5.61 -14.16
CA ASP A 76 -3.54 -5.80 -14.66
C ASP A 76 -2.50 -4.95 -13.94
N GLY A 77 -2.89 -3.96 -13.14
CA GLY A 77 -2.00 -3.08 -12.40
C GLY A 77 -1.15 -2.16 -13.27
N LYS A 78 -1.50 -1.92 -14.53
CA LYS A 78 -0.60 -1.22 -15.49
C LYS A 78 -0.85 0.27 -15.67
N GLU A 79 -2.11 0.71 -15.60
CA GLU A 79 -2.51 2.10 -15.86
C GLU A 79 -3.26 2.69 -14.65
N VAL A 80 -2.61 2.68 -13.48
CA VAL A 80 -3.20 3.22 -12.25
C VAL A 80 -3.00 4.73 -12.21
N SER A 81 -4.05 5.48 -11.87
CA SER A 81 -3.97 6.92 -11.61
C SER A 81 -4.08 7.23 -10.10
N PRO A 82 -3.43 8.30 -9.61
CA PRO A 82 -3.54 8.74 -8.21
C PRO A 82 -4.99 8.91 -7.74
N GLN A 83 -5.85 9.48 -8.59
CA GLN A 83 -7.27 9.67 -8.27
C GLN A 83 -8.02 8.35 -8.10
N THR A 84 -7.82 7.38 -9.01
CA THR A 84 -8.47 6.07 -8.90
C THR A 84 -7.98 5.33 -7.66
N LEU A 85 -6.68 5.42 -7.37
CA LEU A 85 -6.10 4.80 -6.18
C LEU A 85 -6.64 5.45 -4.89
N GLN A 86 -6.67 6.78 -4.80
CA GLN A 86 -7.23 7.50 -3.65
C GLN A 86 -8.67 7.06 -3.36
N GLN A 87 -9.51 7.03 -4.39
CA GLN A 87 -10.90 6.58 -4.27
C GLN A 87 -11.01 5.14 -3.77
N ALA A 88 -10.15 4.24 -4.27
CA ALA A 88 -10.12 2.86 -3.83
C ALA A 88 -9.66 2.72 -2.37
N LEU A 89 -8.65 3.48 -1.94
CA LEU A 89 -8.16 3.50 -0.56
C LEU A 89 -9.25 3.96 0.42
N VAL A 90 -9.94 5.06 0.11
CA VAL A 90 -11.08 5.55 0.92
C VAL A 90 -12.21 4.52 0.91
N LYS A 91 -12.59 4.03 -0.28
CA LYS A 91 -13.74 3.14 -0.44
C LYS A 91 -13.55 1.78 0.23
N VAL A 92 -12.36 1.19 0.17
CA VAL A 92 -12.13 -0.18 0.65
C VAL A 92 -11.58 -0.17 2.07
N TYR A 93 -10.64 0.71 2.38
CA TYR A 93 -9.94 0.70 3.67
C TYR A 93 -10.42 1.77 4.66
N ASN A 94 -11.40 2.59 4.26
CA ASN A 94 -11.89 3.72 5.04
C ASN A 94 -10.74 4.62 5.52
N LEU A 95 -9.78 4.89 4.63
CA LEU A 95 -8.78 5.92 4.92
C LEU A 95 -9.45 7.29 4.89
N ASP A 96 -9.05 8.17 5.79
CA ASP A 96 -9.39 9.58 5.70
C ASP A 96 -8.90 10.16 4.37
N ILE A 97 -9.67 11.08 3.79
CA ILE A 97 -9.39 11.65 2.46
C ILE A 97 -8.00 12.28 2.42
N SER A 98 -7.61 13.01 3.47
CA SER A 98 -6.31 13.67 3.53
C SER A 98 -5.15 12.68 3.67
N LEU A 99 -5.36 11.56 4.36
CA LEU A 99 -4.37 10.48 4.38
C LEU A 99 -4.24 9.82 3.00
N ALA A 100 -5.36 9.53 2.33
CA ALA A 100 -5.35 8.96 0.99
C ALA A 100 -4.69 9.89 -0.03
N GLU A 101 -4.96 11.21 0.04
CA GLU A 101 -4.30 12.26 -0.73
C GLU A 101 -2.79 12.27 -0.50
N PHE A 102 -2.37 12.23 0.75
CA PHE A 102 -0.96 12.20 1.12
C PHE A 102 -0.25 10.99 0.50
N LEU A 103 -0.83 9.79 0.60
CA LEU A 103 -0.25 8.54 0.07
C LEU A 103 -0.09 8.55 -1.46
N VAL A 104 -0.95 9.25 -2.19
CA VAL A 104 -0.88 9.29 -3.66
C VAL A 104 -0.17 10.54 -4.21
N SER A 105 0.18 11.51 -3.35
CA SER A 105 0.65 12.84 -3.76
C SER A 105 1.96 12.85 -4.54
N THR A 106 2.82 11.85 -4.33
CA THR A 106 4.12 11.72 -5.00
C THR A 106 4.09 10.75 -6.18
N LEU A 107 2.94 10.12 -6.45
CA LEU A 107 2.81 9.15 -7.52
C LEU A 107 2.70 9.86 -8.89
N PRO A 108 3.28 9.27 -9.95
CA PRO A 108 3.11 9.78 -11.31
C PRO A 108 1.63 9.84 -11.71
N ALA A 109 1.29 10.71 -12.66
CA ALA A 109 -0.08 10.87 -13.16
C ALA A 109 -0.70 9.56 -13.65
N GLN A 110 0.13 8.69 -14.21
CA GLN A 110 -0.16 7.29 -14.50
C GLN A 110 1.07 6.45 -14.17
N PHE A 111 0.86 5.33 -13.48
CA PHE A 111 1.94 4.41 -13.09
C PHE A 111 1.42 2.97 -13.10
N SER A 112 2.36 2.05 -13.12
CA SER A 112 2.13 0.63 -12.93
C SER A 112 2.46 0.24 -11.48
N LEU A 113 1.76 -0.74 -10.92
CA LEU A 113 2.07 -1.26 -9.58
C LEU A 113 3.52 -1.75 -9.44
N ALA A 114 4.11 -2.27 -10.53
CA ALA A 114 5.51 -2.68 -10.56
C ALA A 114 6.50 -1.50 -10.42
N ASP A 115 6.09 -0.26 -10.72
CA ASP A 115 6.94 0.92 -10.49
C ASP A 115 7.24 1.14 -9.01
N LEU A 116 6.35 0.66 -8.13
CA LEU A 116 6.51 0.72 -6.67
C LEU A 116 7.51 -0.31 -6.15
N GLY A 117 7.88 -1.31 -6.96
CA GLY A 117 8.91 -2.32 -6.65
C GLY A 117 10.34 -1.85 -6.93
N VAL A 118 10.53 -0.62 -7.43
CA VAL A 118 11.87 -0.03 -7.56
C VAL A 118 12.46 0.18 -6.16
N HIS A 119 13.60 -0.45 -5.90
CA HIS A 119 14.28 -0.36 -4.61
C HIS A 119 14.58 1.09 -4.23
N ASN A 120 14.27 1.44 -2.98
CA ASN A 120 14.39 2.79 -2.43
C ASN A 120 13.53 3.87 -3.14
N PHE A 121 12.51 3.51 -3.92
CA PHE A 121 11.43 4.42 -4.25
C PHE A 121 10.35 4.39 -3.16
N VAL A 122 9.53 3.34 -3.14
CA VAL A 122 8.61 3.01 -2.02
C VAL A 122 9.08 1.75 -1.32
N GLU A 123 9.42 0.72 -2.10
CA GLU A 123 10.07 -0.52 -1.64
C GLU A 123 11.31 -0.24 -0.77
N HIS A 124 11.50 -1.09 0.23
CA HIS A 124 12.65 -1.04 1.12
C HIS A 124 12.92 -2.42 1.77
N ASP A 125 14.18 -2.62 2.16
CA ASP A 125 14.63 -3.80 2.90
C ASP A 125 14.01 -3.89 4.30
N ALA A 126 14.18 -5.03 4.97
CA ALA A 126 13.51 -5.34 6.24
C ALA A 126 11.98 -5.31 6.13
N SER A 127 11.42 -5.70 4.99
CA SER A 127 9.97 -5.85 4.78
C SER A 127 9.37 -6.95 5.67
N LEU A 128 8.06 -6.88 5.95
CA LEU A 128 7.39 -7.86 6.82
C LEU A 128 7.40 -9.27 6.22
N VAL A 129 7.12 -9.39 4.92
CA VAL A 129 6.93 -10.69 4.24
C VAL A 129 7.58 -10.76 2.87
N HIS A 130 8.45 -9.80 2.53
CA HIS A 130 9.22 -9.78 1.29
C HIS A 130 10.71 -9.88 1.62
N ASP A 131 11.45 -10.53 0.74
CA ASP A 131 12.90 -10.57 0.79
C ASP A 131 13.48 -9.18 0.55
N ASP A 132 14.65 -8.93 1.12
CA ASP A 132 15.43 -7.73 0.83
C ASP A 132 15.86 -7.73 -0.63
N SER A 133 15.99 -6.53 -1.22
CA SER A 133 16.29 -6.36 -2.64
C SER A 133 17.59 -7.04 -3.09
N TRP A 134 18.56 -7.14 -2.17
CA TRP A 134 19.83 -7.84 -2.36
C TRP A 134 19.68 -9.29 -2.82
N ASN A 135 18.60 -9.97 -2.42
CA ASN A 135 18.34 -11.35 -2.82
C ASN A 135 17.97 -11.48 -4.31
N GLY A 136 17.69 -10.36 -5.00
CA GLY A 136 17.39 -10.32 -6.43
C GLY A 136 16.05 -10.98 -6.81
N GLY A 137 15.21 -11.31 -5.83
CA GLY A 137 13.88 -11.84 -6.03
C GLY A 137 12.90 -10.79 -6.56
N ASP A 138 11.78 -11.24 -7.12
CA ASP A 138 10.72 -10.33 -7.54
C ASP A 138 10.13 -9.60 -6.33
N PRO A 139 10.10 -8.25 -6.30
CA PRO A 139 9.69 -7.48 -5.13
C PRO A 139 8.21 -7.65 -4.75
N SER A 140 7.37 -8.17 -5.66
CA SER A 140 5.97 -8.50 -5.35
C SER A 140 5.80 -9.89 -4.75
N SER A 141 6.84 -10.74 -4.77
CA SER A 141 6.75 -12.11 -4.27
C SER A 141 6.74 -12.16 -2.75
N VAL A 142 5.75 -12.86 -2.19
CA VAL A 142 5.66 -13.10 -0.75
C VAL A 142 6.60 -14.23 -0.36
N ASN A 143 7.54 -13.96 0.55
CA ASN A 143 8.36 -14.97 1.19
C ASN A 143 7.53 -15.70 2.26
N ILE A 144 7.14 -16.94 1.96
CA ILE A 144 6.30 -17.77 2.83
C ILE A 144 6.98 -18.10 4.16
N THR A 145 8.31 -18.18 4.22
CA THR A 145 9.05 -18.39 5.47
C THR A 145 8.91 -17.18 6.39
N LEU A 146 9.09 -15.96 5.86
CA LEU A 146 8.89 -14.72 6.62
C LEU A 146 7.43 -14.59 7.07
N ALA A 147 6.48 -14.82 6.18
CA ALA A 147 5.04 -14.78 6.50
C ALA A 147 4.69 -15.80 7.60
N THR A 148 5.16 -17.04 7.50
CA THR A 148 4.92 -18.07 8.52
C THR A 148 5.53 -17.69 9.86
N ASN A 149 6.75 -17.13 9.86
CA ASN A 149 7.40 -16.65 11.08
C ASN A 149 6.60 -15.53 11.74
N LEU A 150 6.16 -14.53 10.97
CA LEU A 150 5.30 -13.45 11.48
C LEU A 150 4.01 -14.01 12.08
N LEU A 151 3.27 -14.82 11.33
CA LEU A 151 1.98 -15.37 11.77
C LEU A 151 2.10 -16.25 13.02
N SER A 152 3.23 -16.95 13.19
CA SER A 152 3.48 -17.74 14.41
C SER A 152 3.70 -16.91 15.68
N ARG A 153 3.85 -15.58 15.57
CA ARG A 153 3.99 -14.68 16.73
C ARG A 153 2.66 -14.30 17.37
N SER A 154 1.55 -14.92 16.94
CA SER A 154 0.24 -14.66 17.51
C SER A 154 0.13 -15.12 18.95
N ASN A 155 -0.72 -14.44 19.74
CA ASN A 155 -1.07 -14.90 21.07
C ASN A 155 -1.96 -16.16 21.04
N LYS A 156 -2.35 -16.67 22.22
CA LYS A 156 -3.20 -17.86 22.37
C LYS A 156 -4.56 -17.75 21.66
N ASN A 157 -5.03 -16.53 21.41
CA ASN A 157 -6.29 -16.27 20.71
C ASN A 157 -6.10 -16.16 19.19
N GLN A 158 -4.92 -16.48 18.64
CA GLN A 158 -4.59 -16.35 17.21
C GLN A 158 -4.62 -14.90 16.71
N HIS A 159 -4.18 -13.95 17.54
CA HIS A 159 -4.04 -12.55 17.15
C HIS A 159 -2.59 -12.09 17.21
N LEU A 160 -2.14 -11.42 16.16
CA LEU A 160 -0.91 -10.64 16.15
C LEU A 160 -1.16 -9.30 16.84
N THR A 161 -0.59 -9.15 18.02
CA THR A 161 -0.70 -7.92 18.81
C THR A 161 0.28 -6.86 18.31
N LYS A 162 0.01 -5.60 18.64
CA LYS A 162 0.96 -4.49 18.48
C LYS A 162 2.37 -4.82 19.01
N LYS A 163 2.47 -5.51 20.16
CA LYS A 163 3.76 -5.87 20.75
C LYS A 163 4.51 -6.89 19.91
N ALA A 164 3.83 -7.96 19.50
CA ALA A 164 4.41 -8.99 18.66
C ALA A 164 4.88 -8.42 17.32
N LEU A 165 4.06 -7.57 16.69
CA LEU A 165 4.40 -6.92 15.42
C LEU A 165 5.59 -5.97 15.54
N ALA A 166 5.65 -5.16 16.61
CA ALA A 166 6.79 -4.28 16.88
C ALA A 166 8.09 -5.05 17.09
N ALA A 167 8.06 -6.13 17.89
CA ALA A 167 9.22 -7.00 18.09
C ALA A 167 9.68 -7.62 16.77
N TYR A 168 8.75 -8.14 15.96
CA TYR A 168 9.06 -8.72 14.66
C TYR A 168 9.67 -7.70 13.67
N ARG A 169 9.15 -6.46 13.62
CA ARG A 169 9.77 -5.37 12.83
C ARG A 169 11.23 -5.16 13.21
N ARG A 170 11.53 -5.15 14.51
CA ARG A 170 12.91 -5.01 15.00
C ARG A 170 13.79 -6.20 14.64
N GLU A 171 13.26 -7.42 14.74
CA GLU A 171 13.97 -8.63 14.30
C GLU A 171 14.27 -8.59 12.79
N ARG A 172 13.35 -8.10 11.95
CA ARG A 172 13.59 -7.90 10.52
C ARG A 172 14.69 -6.87 10.26
N GLU A 173 14.69 -5.73 10.95
CA GLU A 173 15.78 -4.75 10.86
C GLU A 173 17.12 -5.38 11.23
N ALA A 174 17.20 -6.09 12.36
CA ALA A 174 18.44 -6.71 12.83
C ALA A 174 18.93 -7.81 11.89
N PHE A 175 18.02 -8.61 11.32
CA PHE A 175 18.36 -9.61 10.32
C PHE A 175 18.92 -8.96 9.06
N SER A 176 18.28 -7.89 8.57
CA SER A 176 18.69 -7.21 7.34
C SER A 176 20.05 -6.51 7.54
N ALA A 177 20.26 -5.83 8.68
CA ALA A 177 21.55 -5.25 9.03
C ALA A 177 22.70 -6.28 9.08
N ALA A 178 22.40 -7.54 9.44
CA ALA A 178 23.40 -8.59 9.52
C ALA A 178 23.67 -9.32 8.18
N ASN A 179 22.75 -9.24 7.21
CA ASN A 179 22.77 -10.10 6.01
C ASN A 179 22.67 -9.36 4.68
N THR A 180 22.36 -8.06 4.70
CA THR A 180 22.14 -7.24 3.51
C THR A 180 23.22 -6.17 3.43
N PRO A 181 24.07 -6.16 2.38
CA PRO A 181 25.06 -5.12 2.17
C PRO A 181 24.43 -3.72 2.17
N ASP A 182 25.16 -2.74 2.71
CA ASP A 182 24.79 -1.32 2.76
C ASP A 182 23.46 -1.01 3.47
N PHE A 183 22.84 -1.97 4.17
CA PHE A 183 21.56 -1.79 4.85
C PHE A 183 21.56 -0.59 5.82
N GLU A 184 22.63 -0.39 6.58
CA GLU A 184 22.69 0.75 7.52
C GLU A 184 22.74 2.12 6.81
N GLU A 185 23.23 2.15 5.56
CA GLU A 185 23.28 3.35 4.73
C GLU A 185 21.94 3.63 4.06
N THR A 186 21.24 2.59 3.59
CA THR A 186 19.97 2.71 2.85
C THR A 186 18.76 2.78 3.79
N PHE A 187 18.79 2.13 4.95
CA PHE A 187 17.69 2.08 5.93
C PHE A 187 17.67 3.32 6.83
N THR A 188 17.43 4.48 6.21
CA THR A 188 17.36 5.78 6.88
C THR A 188 16.21 5.89 7.90
N ALA A 189 16.21 6.95 8.70
CA ALA A 189 15.11 7.27 9.61
C ALA A 189 13.75 7.39 8.90
N GLN A 190 13.74 7.88 7.65
CA GLN A 190 12.54 7.93 6.83
C GLN A 190 12.04 6.54 6.44
N ARG A 191 12.94 5.62 6.09
CA ARG A 191 12.59 4.21 5.77
C ARG A 191 12.10 3.47 7.00
N ALA A 192 12.74 3.70 8.15
CA ALA A 192 12.22 3.22 9.42
C ALA A 192 10.78 3.74 9.64
N LEU A 193 10.53 5.04 9.51
CA LEU A 193 9.20 5.63 9.68
C LEU A 193 8.15 4.98 8.76
N THR A 194 8.46 4.84 7.46
CA THR A 194 7.58 4.15 6.49
C THR A 194 7.28 2.73 6.95
N SER A 195 8.31 1.95 7.29
CA SER A 195 8.18 0.53 7.61
C SER A 195 7.33 0.23 8.85
N TYR A 196 7.39 1.08 9.89
CA TYR A 196 6.49 0.97 11.05
C TYR A 196 5.10 1.52 10.74
N SER A 197 4.98 2.49 9.83
CA SER A 197 3.67 3.02 9.42
C SER A 197 2.89 2.01 8.59
N GLU A 198 3.54 1.19 7.76
CA GLU A 198 2.89 0.08 7.05
C GLU A 198 2.32 -0.96 8.03
N ALA A 199 3.09 -1.32 9.06
CA ALA A 199 2.63 -2.18 10.14
C ALA A 199 1.46 -1.57 10.93
N ALA A 200 1.51 -0.26 11.21
CA ALA A 200 0.43 0.47 11.86
C ALA A 200 -0.84 0.49 10.99
N VAL A 201 -0.72 0.82 9.71
CA VAL A 201 -1.84 0.82 8.76
C VAL A 201 -2.47 -0.57 8.65
N MET A 202 -1.68 -1.63 8.61
CA MET A 202 -2.21 -3.00 8.63
C MET A 202 -3.08 -3.27 9.86
N LEU A 203 -2.64 -2.88 11.06
CA LEU A 203 -3.43 -3.04 12.28
C LEU A 203 -4.68 -2.16 12.29
N LEU A 204 -4.59 -0.93 11.78
CA LEU A 204 -5.71 0.02 11.75
C LEU A 204 -6.77 -0.36 10.72
N VAL A 205 -6.35 -0.87 9.56
CA VAL A 205 -7.23 -1.16 8.42
C VAL A 205 -7.81 -2.56 8.50
N MET A 206 -6.99 -3.57 8.81
CA MET A 206 -7.35 -5.00 8.75
C MET A 206 -7.55 -5.64 10.12
N GLY A 207 -7.23 -4.91 11.20
CA GLY A 207 -7.29 -5.41 12.56
C GLY A 207 -8.60 -5.12 13.30
N ASP A 208 -8.67 -5.63 14.51
CA ASP A 208 -9.65 -5.28 15.52
C ASP A 208 -9.27 -3.93 16.15
N TYR A 209 -10.17 -2.96 16.00
CA TYR A 209 -10.00 -1.59 16.48
C TYR A 209 -9.80 -1.51 17.99
N SER A 210 -10.55 -2.31 18.77
CA SER A 210 -10.57 -2.24 20.24
C SER A 210 -9.29 -2.76 20.88
N THR A 211 -8.68 -3.77 20.27
CA THR A 211 -7.47 -4.44 20.77
C THR A 211 -6.21 -3.99 20.05
N THR A 212 -6.33 -3.28 18.93
CA THR A 212 -5.20 -2.93 18.04
C THR A 212 -4.36 -4.17 17.72
N SER A 213 -5.04 -5.21 17.26
CA SER A 213 -4.47 -6.50 16.88
C SER A 213 -5.12 -7.00 15.60
N ILE A 214 -4.49 -7.93 14.90
CA ILE A 214 -5.05 -8.55 13.69
C ILE A 214 -5.10 -10.06 13.88
N SER A 215 -6.20 -10.71 13.48
CA SER A 215 -6.27 -12.18 13.52
C SER A 215 -5.26 -12.78 12.54
N VAL A 216 -4.74 -13.97 12.84
CA VAL A 216 -3.83 -14.70 11.95
C VAL A 216 -4.47 -14.93 10.58
N ASP A 217 -5.77 -15.22 10.54
CA ASP A 217 -6.51 -15.44 9.29
C ASP A 217 -6.63 -14.18 8.46
N HIS A 218 -6.96 -13.02 9.07
CA HIS A 218 -6.95 -11.74 8.37
C HIS A 218 -5.55 -11.40 7.85
N ALA A 219 -4.52 -11.55 8.69
CA ALA A 219 -3.14 -11.27 8.31
C ALA A 219 -2.67 -12.16 7.16
N ARG A 220 -2.99 -13.47 7.19
CA ARG A 220 -2.67 -14.41 6.11
C ARG A 220 -3.42 -14.05 4.83
N THR A 221 -4.72 -13.82 4.91
CA THR A 221 -5.56 -13.49 3.75
C THR A 221 -5.08 -12.20 3.08
N PHE A 222 -4.70 -11.21 3.88
CA PHE A 222 -4.24 -9.92 3.38
C PHE A 222 -2.80 -9.94 2.85
N LEU A 223 -1.85 -10.47 3.63
CA LEU A 223 -0.42 -10.42 3.29
C LEU A 223 -0.01 -11.51 2.30
N VAL A 224 -0.60 -12.70 2.41
CA VAL A 224 -0.17 -13.89 1.65
C VAL A 224 -1.10 -14.16 0.49
N GLU A 225 -2.41 -14.10 0.70
CA GLU A 225 -3.41 -14.36 -0.35
C GLU A 225 -3.79 -13.10 -1.13
N GLU A 226 -3.37 -11.92 -0.66
CA GLU A 226 -3.65 -10.62 -1.26
C GLU A 226 -5.13 -10.47 -1.63
N ARG A 227 -5.97 -10.81 -0.66
CA ARG A 227 -7.43 -10.83 -0.75
C ARG A 227 -8.04 -10.05 0.40
N ILE A 228 -9.25 -9.54 0.20
CA ILE A 228 -10.08 -8.99 1.29
C ILE A 228 -10.62 -10.18 2.11
N PRO A 229 -10.42 -10.24 3.45
CA PRO A 229 -11.04 -11.26 4.30
C PRO A 229 -12.57 -11.30 4.14
N ASP A 230 -13.18 -12.49 4.23
CA ASP A 230 -14.61 -12.67 3.92
C ASP A 230 -15.53 -11.95 4.92
N ASP A 231 -15.11 -11.87 6.18
CA ASP A 231 -15.78 -11.16 7.27
C ASP A 231 -15.20 -9.75 7.50
N TYR A 232 -14.40 -9.24 6.56
CA TYR A 232 -13.82 -7.91 6.63
C TYR A 232 -14.89 -6.84 6.84
N LYS A 233 -14.67 -6.01 7.87
CA LYS A 233 -15.41 -4.78 8.10
C LYS A 233 -14.43 -3.63 8.08
N GLN A 234 -14.83 -2.56 7.43
CA GLN A 234 -14.06 -1.33 7.47
C GLN A 234 -13.88 -0.84 8.91
N PRO A 235 -12.77 -0.15 9.20
CA PRO A 235 -12.61 0.55 10.47
C PRO A 235 -13.85 1.43 10.76
N PRO A 236 -14.37 1.45 12.00
CA PRO A 236 -15.62 2.13 12.32
C PRO A 236 -15.53 3.66 12.18
N THR A 237 -14.32 4.20 12.15
CA THR A 237 -14.01 5.60 11.88
C THR A 237 -12.91 5.69 10.83
N PRO A 238 -12.87 6.74 9.99
CA PRO A 238 -11.81 6.90 9.01
C PRO A 238 -10.42 6.86 9.66
N VAL A 239 -9.51 6.08 9.06
CA VAL A 239 -8.11 5.98 9.52
C VAL A 239 -7.37 7.24 9.11
N THR A 240 -6.91 8.02 10.10
CA THR A 240 -6.27 9.32 9.85
C THR A 240 -4.75 9.25 9.87
N LEU A 241 -4.10 10.28 9.29
CA LEU A 241 -2.64 10.44 9.37
C LEU A 241 -2.16 10.50 10.83
N ILE A 242 -2.88 11.22 11.70
CA ILE A 242 -2.52 11.37 13.12
C ILE A 242 -2.61 10.02 13.85
N GLN A 243 -3.69 9.27 13.65
CA GLN A 243 -3.84 7.93 14.24
C GLN A 243 -2.72 6.99 13.78
N THR A 244 -2.40 7.02 12.49
CA THR A 244 -1.31 6.23 11.91
C THR A 244 0.02 6.58 12.56
N LEU A 245 0.41 7.85 12.57
CA LEU A 245 1.68 8.30 13.15
C LEU A 245 1.76 8.02 14.67
N TRP A 246 0.65 8.14 15.38
CA TRP A 246 0.58 7.79 16.80
C TRP A 246 0.86 6.31 17.04
N LEU A 247 0.22 5.42 16.26
CA LEU A 247 0.46 3.99 16.36
C LEU A 247 1.89 3.62 15.89
N THR A 248 2.40 4.26 14.85
CA THR A 248 3.79 4.13 14.39
C THR A 248 4.78 4.43 15.52
N LEU A 249 4.57 5.55 16.23
CA LEU A 249 5.41 5.92 17.37
C LEU A 249 5.36 4.85 18.48
N GLN A 250 4.16 4.38 18.82
CA GLN A 250 4.00 3.31 19.81
C GLN A 250 4.75 2.03 19.40
N LEU A 251 4.60 1.60 18.13
CA LEU A 251 5.32 0.43 17.63
C LEU A 251 6.83 0.62 17.72
N LYS A 252 7.36 1.78 17.32
CA LYS A 252 8.80 2.05 17.38
C LYS A 252 9.32 2.06 18.82
N VAL A 253 8.59 2.67 19.76
CA VAL A 253 8.94 2.65 21.18
C VAL A 253 8.95 1.22 21.73
N ILE A 254 7.92 0.43 21.44
CA ILE A 254 7.86 -0.98 21.88
C ILE A 254 9.01 -1.80 21.27
N ALA A 255 9.32 -1.60 19.99
CA ALA A 255 10.42 -2.28 19.29
C ALA A 255 11.80 -1.98 19.90
N VAL A 256 12.02 -0.77 20.39
CA VAL A 256 13.24 -0.42 21.15
C VAL A 256 13.23 -1.10 22.51
N LEU A 257 12.10 -1.05 23.23
CA LEU A 257 11.97 -1.63 24.57
C LEU A 257 12.05 -3.16 24.59
N SER A 258 11.67 -3.85 23.51
CA SER A 258 11.75 -5.32 23.41
C SER A 258 13.18 -5.84 23.42
N GLN A 259 14.19 -4.98 23.22
CA GLN A 259 15.59 -5.35 23.40
C GLN A 259 15.99 -5.45 24.88
N VAL A 260 15.28 -4.75 25.76
CA VAL A 260 15.58 -4.66 27.19
C VAL A 260 14.70 -5.61 27.99
N PHE A 261 13.45 -5.80 27.57
CA PHE A 261 12.48 -6.63 28.27
C PHE A 261 11.98 -7.74 27.35
N LYS A 262 12.13 -9.00 27.78
CA LYS A 262 11.41 -10.12 27.17
C LYS A 262 9.94 -9.97 27.52
N PHE A 263 9.12 -9.66 26.52
CA PHE A 263 7.68 -9.65 26.69
C PHE A 263 7.14 -11.07 26.51
N ASP A 264 6.36 -11.55 27.46
CA ASP A 264 5.62 -12.81 27.27
C ASP A 264 4.60 -12.65 26.13
N PRO A 265 4.42 -13.69 25.28
CA PRO A 265 3.49 -13.69 24.16
C PRO A 265 2.01 -13.61 24.56
#